data_AF-A0AAU5LU10-F1
#
_entry.id   AF-A0AAU5LU10-F1
#
_cell.length_a   1.000
_cell.length_b   1.000
_cell.length_c   1.000
_cell.angle_alpha   90.00
_cell.angle_beta   90.00
_cell.angle_gamma   90.00
#
_symmetry.space_group_name_H-M   'P 1'
#
loop_
_entity.id
_entity.type
_entity.pdbx_description
1 polymer ?
#
loop_
_entity_poly.entity_id
_entity_poly.type
_entity_poly.pdbx_seq_one_letter_code
_entity_poly.pdbx_strand_id
1 'polypeptide(L)'
;MNPNDFDENGYAIYREVIDADLIKEVNGHVEWLQRRHPDVRPEQLGHTYLRDDPFWVRLVSDPRLLRIAEAYVGPDIALFASHYISKPPYSGQPVLWHQDAAFWPLDPMRVVTWLAVDHSTPENGCVRLVPGSHRHGIAAMRDNTSPHRRCGLTIRYIPTSTRITDPEEPFPSAFHLQGSPGVNQYQPRPSYVEGRHYPYDGASA
;
A
#
# COMPACT_ATOMS: atom_id res chain seq x y z
N MET A 1 3.05 -22.21 -4.24
CA MET A 1 4.23 -21.33 -4.35
C MET A 1 5.06 -21.51 -3.09
N ASN A 2 6.40 -21.49 -3.17
CA ASN A 2 7.28 -21.86 -2.08
C ASN A 2 7.59 -20.63 -1.20
N PRO A 3 7.29 -20.63 0.11
CA PRO A 3 7.69 -19.56 1.03
C PRO A 3 9.17 -19.17 0.94
N ASN A 4 10.03 -20.11 0.52
CA ASN A 4 11.46 -19.87 0.31
C ASN A 4 11.75 -18.77 -0.71
N ASP A 5 10.86 -18.49 -1.68
CA ASP A 5 11.07 -17.46 -2.69
C ASP A 5 11.24 -16.07 -2.04
N PHE A 6 10.52 -15.79 -0.95
CA PHE A 6 10.63 -14.51 -0.24
C PHE A 6 11.95 -14.41 0.53
N ASP A 7 12.33 -15.47 1.24
CA ASP A 7 13.58 -15.48 2.02
C ASP A 7 14.81 -15.33 1.11
N GLU A 8 14.76 -15.96 -0.07
CA GLU A 8 15.79 -15.90 -1.10
C GLU A 8 15.83 -14.56 -1.82
N ASN A 9 14.69 -14.10 -2.36
CA ASN A 9 14.65 -12.98 -3.28
C ASN A 9 14.31 -11.64 -2.61
N GLY A 10 13.74 -11.67 -1.40
CA GLY A 10 13.21 -10.49 -0.71
C GLY A 10 11.81 -10.08 -1.18
N TYR A 11 11.20 -10.88 -2.05
CA TYR A 11 9.85 -10.67 -2.56
C TYR A 11 9.23 -12.00 -3.02
N ALA A 12 7.90 -12.03 -3.05
CA ALA A 12 7.11 -13.08 -3.69
C ALA A 12 6.02 -12.43 -4.56
N ILE A 13 5.63 -13.09 -5.65
CA ILE A 13 4.63 -12.56 -6.59
C ILE A 13 3.38 -13.40 -6.54
N TYR A 14 2.27 -12.81 -6.12
CA TYR A 14 0.96 -13.41 -6.16
C TYR A 14 0.18 -12.85 -7.35
N ARG A 15 -0.48 -13.72 -8.11
CA ARG A 15 -1.29 -13.36 -9.28
C ARG A 15 -2.75 -13.57 -8.98
N GLU A 16 -3.61 -12.74 -9.59
CA GLU A 16 -5.07 -12.90 -9.53
C GLU A 16 -5.60 -12.93 -8.08
N VAL A 17 -4.99 -12.10 -7.21
CA VAL A 17 -5.29 -12.07 -5.77
C VAL A 17 -6.69 -11.51 -5.49
N ILE A 18 -7.05 -10.44 -6.19
CA ILE A 18 -8.38 -9.82 -6.12
C ILE A 18 -9.07 -9.96 -7.46
N ASP A 19 -10.40 -10.03 -7.43
CA ASP A 19 -11.21 -10.20 -8.64
C ASP A 19 -11.29 -8.92 -9.49
N ALA A 20 -11.76 -9.08 -10.71
CA ALA A 20 -11.87 -7.99 -11.68
C ALA A 20 -12.87 -6.90 -11.26
N ASP A 21 -13.90 -7.24 -10.48
CA ASP A 21 -14.91 -6.29 -10.01
C ASP A 21 -14.31 -5.36 -8.95
N LEU A 22 -13.55 -5.90 -8.00
CA LEU A 22 -12.81 -5.09 -7.02
C LEU A 22 -11.72 -4.25 -7.70
N ILE A 23 -11.02 -4.80 -8.71
CA ILE A 23 -10.08 -3.99 -9.52
C ILE A 23 -10.80 -2.82 -10.19
N LYS A 24 -12.01 -3.02 -10.70
CA LYS A 24 -12.83 -1.95 -11.30
C LYS A 24 -13.25 -0.92 -10.25
N GLU A 25 -13.68 -1.34 -9.06
CA GLU A 25 -13.99 -0.43 -7.96
C GLU A 25 -12.76 0.42 -7.59
N VAL A 26 -11.58 -0.18 -7.51
CA VAL A 26 -10.31 0.51 -7.18
C VAL A 26 -9.97 1.56 -8.23
N ASN A 27 -10.07 1.23 -9.52
CA ASN A 27 -9.82 2.20 -10.59
C ASN A 27 -10.84 3.34 -10.57
N GLY A 28 -12.12 3.03 -10.37
CA GLY A 28 -13.17 4.03 -10.21
C GLY A 28 -12.95 4.94 -8.99
N HIS A 29 -12.42 4.42 -7.90
CA HIS A 29 -12.04 5.20 -6.71
C HIS A 29 -10.90 6.18 -7.02
N VAL A 30 -9.87 5.74 -7.73
CA VAL A 30 -8.76 6.62 -8.17
C VAL A 30 -9.28 7.74 -9.06
N GLU A 31 -10.13 7.44 -10.05
CA GLU A 31 -10.75 8.44 -10.92
C GLU A 31 -11.67 9.41 -10.16
N TRP A 32 -12.40 8.90 -9.17
CA TRP A 32 -13.25 9.72 -8.30
C TRP A 32 -12.42 10.70 -7.46
N LEU A 33 -11.32 10.24 -6.85
CA LEU A 33 -10.39 11.09 -6.11
C LEU A 33 -9.79 12.18 -7.00
N GLN A 34 -9.36 11.82 -8.22
CA GLN A 34 -8.82 12.79 -9.19
C GLN A 34 -9.84 13.86 -9.57
N ARG A 35 -11.11 13.49 -9.80
CA ARG A 35 -12.17 14.47 -10.10
C ARG A 35 -12.47 15.39 -8.92
N ARG A 36 -12.36 14.89 -7.69
CA ARG A 36 -12.63 15.66 -6.46
C ARG A 36 -11.47 16.57 -6.07
N HIS A 37 -10.26 16.24 -6.52
CA HIS A 37 -9.04 16.99 -6.25
C HIS A 37 -8.27 17.28 -7.55
N PRO A 38 -8.83 18.07 -8.47
CA PRO A 38 -8.25 18.29 -9.81
C PRO A 38 -6.88 18.99 -9.78
N ASP A 39 -6.59 19.73 -8.70
CA ASP A 39 -5.33 20.44 -8.51
C ASP A 39 -4.24 19.56 -7.87
N VAL A 40 -4.58 18.33 -7.47
CA VAL A 40 -3.66 17.38 -6.83
C VAL A 40 -3.21 16.37 -7.88
N ARG A 41 -1.90 16.16 -7.95
CA ARG A 41 -1.37 15.15 -8.85
C ARG A 41 -1.82 13.74 -8.43
N PRO A 42 -2.11 12.83 -9.36
CA PRO A 42 -2.46 11.45 -9.03
C PRO A 42 -1.44 10.73 -8.14
N GLU A 43 -0.14 11.04 -8.27
CA GLU A 43 0.93 10.51 -7.42
C GLU A 43 0.94 11.06 -5.99
N GLN A 44 0.08 12.03 -5.67
CA GLN A 44 -0.05 12.67 -4.36
C GLN A 44 -1.39 12.32 -3.69
N LEU A 45 -2.20 11.46 -4.30
CA LEU A 45 -3.44 10.93 -3.73
C LEU A 45 -3.12 9.84 -2.68
N GLY A 46 -2.38 10.24 -1.65
CA GLY A 46 -1.88 9.38 -0.58
C GLY A 46 -2.73 9.39 0.67
N HIS A 47 -2.10 9.05 1.80
CA HIS A 47 -2.78 8.79 3.07
C HIS A 47 -3.84 9.83 3.45
N THR A 48 -3.60 11.11 3.16
CA THR A 48 -4.48 12.23 3.54
C THR A 48 -5.86 12.10 2.93
N TYR A 49 -5.94 11.56 1.70
CA TYR A 49 -7.20 11.41 0.97
C TYR A 49 -7.84 10.02 1.14
N LEU A 50 -7.09 9.06 1.70
CA LEU A 50 -7.51 7.67 1.82
C LEU A 50 -7.98 7.32 3.23
N ARG A 51 -7.39 7.93 4.27
CA ARG A 51 -7.61 7.52 5.66
C ARG A 51 -9.07 7.60 6.11
N ASP A 52 -9.83 8.55 5.58
CA ASP A 52 -11.22 8.77 5.99
C ASP A 52 -12.22 8.08 5.04
N ASP A 53 -11.74 7.38 4.00
CA ASP A 53 -12.61 6.71 3.04
C ASP A 53 -12.87 5.23 3.43
N PRO A 54 -14.11 4.83 3.69
CA PRO A 54 -14.43 3.46 4.06
C PRO A 54 -14.28 2.44 2.92
N PHE A 55 -14.33 2.87 1.65
CA PHE A 55 -13.93 2.00 0.53
C PHE A 55 -12.47 1.60 0.66
N TRP A 56 -11.62 2.57 0.99
CA TRP A 56 -10.19 2.33 1.16
C TRP A 56 -9.94 1.32 2.30
N VAL A 57 -10.62 1.48 3.43
CA VAL A 57 -10.52 0.54 4.56
C VAL A 57 -11.07 -0.84 4.20
N ARG A 58 -12.15 -0.94 3.41
CA ARG A 58 -12.66 -2.22 2.85
C ARG A 58 -11.57 -2.90 2.01
N LEU A 59 -10.93 -2.16 1.10
CA LEU A 59 -9.91 -2.68 0.20
C LEU A 59 -8.71 -3.24 0.95
N VAL A 60 -8.10 -2.47 1.85
CA VAL A 60 -6.90 -2.92 2.60
C VAL A 60 -7.19 -4.04 3.59
N SER A 61 -8.45 -4.19 4.00
CA SER A 61 -8.92 -5.25 4.89
C SER A 61 -9.46 -6.47 4.13
N ASP A 62 -9.33 -6.53 2.80
CA ASP A 62 -9.85 -7.65 2.01
C ASP A 62 -9.22 -8.98 2.48
N PRO A 63 -10.02 -10.02 2.82
CA PRO A 63 -9.50 -11.28 3.36
C PRO A 63 -8.48 -11.99 2.46
N ARG A 64 -8.51 -11.75 1.14
CA ARG A 64 -7.57 -12.34 0.19
C ARG A 64 -6.19 -11.70 0.33
N LEU A 65 -6.15 -10.39 0.58
CA LEU A 65 -4.91 -9.66 0.87
C LEU A 65 -4.38 -10.02 2.26
N LEU A 66 -5.26 -10.03 3.28
CA LEU A 66 -4.87 -10.35 4.65
C LEU A 66 -4.29 -11.77 4.77
N ARG A 67 -4.84 -12.75 4.03
CA ARG A 67 -4.29 -14.12 4.00
C ARG A 67 -2.85 -14.18 3.48
N ILE A 68 -2.52 -13.35 2.48
CA ILE A 68 -1.15 -13.27 1.96
C ILE A 68 -0.26 -12.58 2.99
N ALA A 69 -0.72 -11.47 3.58
CA ALA A 69 0.02 -10.74 4.60
C ALA A 69 0.33 -11.63 5.81
N GLU A 70 -0.64 -12.40 6.29
CA GLU A 70 -0.54 -13.30 7.44
C GLU A 70 0.63 -14.29 7.31
N ALA A 71 0.92 -14.77 6.11
CA ALA A 71 2.03 -15.68 5.84
C ALA A 71 3.41 -15.05 6.16
N TYR A 72 3.50 -13.72 6.22
CA TYR A 72 4.75 -12.98 6.42
C TYR A 72 4.79 -12.16 7.71
N VAL A 73 3.65 -11.58 8.12
CA VAL A 73 3.58 -10.74 9.33
C VAL A 73 2.97 -11.46 10.54
N GLY A 74 2.36 -12.63 10.34
CA GLY A 74 1.62 -13.37 11.36
C GLY A 74 0.13 -13.00 11.44
N PRO A 75 -0.62 -13.62 12.36
CA PRO A 75 -2.09 -13.52 12.40
C PRO A 75 -2.62 -12.16 12.91
N ASP A 76 -1.77 -11.39 13.60
CA ASP A 76 -2.11 -10.09 14.15
C ASP A 76 -1.59 -8.97 13.24
N ILE A 77 -2.48 -8.38 12.44
CA ILE A 77 -2.13 -7.52 11.31
C ILE A 77 -2.69 -6.11 11.53
N ALA A 78 -1.81 -5.11 11.37
CA ALA A 78 -2.18 -3.71 11.24
C ALA A 78 -1.73 -3.13 9.90
N LEU A 79 -2.44 -2.13 9.40
CA LEU A 79 -1.96 -1.23 8.36
C LEU A 79 -1.15 -0.12 9.02
N PHE A 80 0.06 0.15 8.51
CA PHE A 80 0.83 1.33 8.90
C PHE A 80 0.51 2.52 7.99
N ALA A 81 0.64 2.32 6.68
CA ALA A 81 0.45 3.36 5.69
C ALA A 81 0.14 2.77 4.33
N SER A 82 -0.49 3.58 3.48
CA SER A 82 -0.82 3.17 2.11
C SER A 82 -0.98 4.37 1.19
N HIS A 83 -0.72 4.15 -0.10
CA HIS A 83 -0.74 5.21 -1.10
C HIS A 83 -0.83 4.64 -2.52
N TYR A 84 -1.79 5.13 -3.31
CA TYR A 84 -1.79 4.96 -4.76
C TYR A 84 -0.56 5.59 -5.40
N ILE A 85 0.25 4.80 -6.11
CA ILE A 85 1.30 5.32 -6.99
C ILE A 85 0.72 5.39 -8.41
N SER A 86 -0.33 6.21 -8.57
CA SER A 86 -1.01 6.41 -9.84
C SER A 86 -0.25 7.41 -10.69
N LYS A 87 0.41 6.95 -11.77
CA LYS A 87 1.24 7.82 -12.60
C LYS A 87 0.56 8.12 -13.93
N PRO A 88 0.28 9.37 -14.29
CA PRO A 88 -0.29 9.70 -15.58
C PRO A 88 0.64 9.30 -16.74
N PRO A 89 0.08 9.00 -17.92
CA PRO A 89 0.85 8.85 -19.15
C PRO A 89 1.70 10.09 -19.43
N TYR A 90 2.94 9.88 -19.89
CA TYR A 90 3.91 10.90 -20.35
C TYR A 90 4.39 11.95 -19.32
N SER A 91 3.68 12.13 -18.20
CA SER A 91 3.97 13.17 -17.20
C SER A 91 4.17 12.61 -15.79
N GLY A 92 4.19 11.27 -15.65
CA GLY A 92 4.37 10.60 -14.37
C GLY A 92 5.77 10.77 -13.78
N GLN A 93 5.87 11.05 -12.49
CA GLN A 93 7.17 11.27 -11.83
C GLN A 93 7.97 9.96 -11.64
N PRO A 94 9.30 9.94 -11.85
CA PRO A 94 10.11 8.74 -11.62
C PRO A 94 10.19 8.42 -10.11
N VAL A 95 10.21 7.13 -9.78
CA VAL A 95 10.54 6.66 -8.42
C VAL A 95 11.89 5.97 -8.51
N LEU A 96 12.87 6.49 -7.77
CA LEU A 96 14.27 6.09 -7.86
C LEU A 96 14.49 4.74 -7.15
N TRP A 97 15.65 4.11 -7.34
CA TRP A 97 16.03 2.95 -6.53
C TRP A 97 16.12 3.35 -5.06
N HIS A 98 15.42 2.64 -4.20
CA HIS A 98 15.39 2.88 -2.76
C HIS A 98 14.96 1.62 -2.01
N GLN A 99 15.16 1.62 -0.71
CA GLN A 99 14.57 0.67 0.23
C GLN A 99 13.53 1.44 1.05
N ASP A 100 12.28 0.98 1.06
CA ASP A 100 11.19 1.61 1.82
C ASP A 100 11.56 1.79 3.31
N ALA A 101 12.29 0.83 3.87
CA ALA A 101 12.77 0.85 5.26
C ALA A 101 13.50 2.13 5.67
N ALA A 102 14.10 2.87 4.72
CA ALA A 102 14.82 4.11 5.00
C ALA A 102 13.90 5.28 5.40
N PHE A 103 12.59 5.19 5.15
CA PHE A 103 11.65 6.30 5.27
C PHE A 103 10.64 6.17 6.41
N TRP A 104 10.57 5.02 7.08
CA TRP A 104 9.46 4.74 7.99
C TRP A 104 9.88 4.64 9.46
N PRO A 105 9.14 5.28 10.38
CA PRO A 105 9.39 5.22 11.81
C PRO A 105 8.81 3.93 12.40
N LEU A 106 9.40 2.78 12.07
CA LEU A 106 8.95 1.45 12.53
C LEU A 106 10.07 0.73 13.29
N ASP A 107 9.72 0.16 14.44
CA ASP A 107 10.64 -0.66 15.24
C ASP A 107 9.95 -1.95 15.76
N PRO A 108 10.39 -3.15 15.32
CA PRO A 108 11.38 -3.41 14.27
C PRO A 108 10.80 -3.14 12.87
N MET A 109 11.66 -2.86 11.89
CA MET A 109 11.24 -2.67 10.50
C MET A 109 10.78 -4.00 9.86
N ARG A 110 9.46 -4.23 9.83
CA ARG A 110 8.83 -5.37 9.13
C ARG A 110 7.62 -4.87 8.33
N VAL A 111 7.77 -4.80 7.01
CA VAL A 111 6.72 -4.29 6.11
C VAL A 111 6.53 -5.23 4.93
N VAL A 112 5.27 -5.47 4.57
CA VAL A 112 4.90 -6.22 3.36
C VAL A 112 3.94 -5.39 2.52
N THR A 113 4.17 -5.38 1.21
CA THR A 113 3.17 -5.36 0.10
C THR A 113 3.30 -4.21 -0.91
N TRP A 114 3.23 -4.62 -2.18
CA TRP A 114 2.87 -3.79 -3.32
C TRP A 114 1.80 -4.55 -4.13
N LEU A 115 0.75 -3.86 -4.55
CA LEU A 115 -0.36 -4.43 -5.33
C LEU A 115 -0.40 -3.75 -6.72
N ALA A 116 -0.49 -4.53 -7.79
CA ALA A 116 -0.84 -4.01 -9.09
C ALA A 116 -2.37 -3.87 -9.18
N VAL A 117 -2.86 -2.65 -9.36
CA VAL A 117 -4.31 -2.37 -9.54
C VAL A 117 -4.69 -2.06 -10.99
N ASP A 118 -3.69 -2.04 -11.87
CA ASP A 118 -3.79 -1.99 -13.33
C ASP A 118 -2.65 -2.86 -13.89
N HIS A 119 -2.66 -3.14 -15.19
CA HIS A 119 -1.56 -3.81 -15.87
C HIS A 119 -0.25 -3.11 -15.54
N SER A 120 0.71 -3.86 -15.00
CA SER A 120 2.02 -3.35 -14.62
C SER A 120 3.05 -4.00 -15.54
N THR A 121 3.41 -3.31 -16.63
CA THR A 121 4.27 -3.82 -17.70
C THR A 121 5.56 -3.00 -17.77
N PRO A 122 6.66 -3.51 -18.36
CA PRO A 122 7.88 -2.73 -18.52
C PRO A 122 7.66 -1.38 -19.25
N GLU A 123 6.68 -1.30 -20.14
CA GLU A 123 6.39 -0.14 -21.00
C GLU A 123 5.60 0.95 -20.26
N ASN A 124 4.66 0.58 -19.39
CA ASN A 124 4.02 1.53 -18.46
C ASN A 124 4.74 1.61 -17.09
N GLY A 125 5.89 0.95 -17.06
CA GLY A 125 6.85 0.66 -16.02
C GLY A 125 6.30 -0.02 -14.77
N CYS A 126 6.48 -1.32 -14.79
CA CYS A 126 6.30 -2.17 -13.64
C CYS A 126 7.35 -1.90 -12.56
N VAL A 127 7.02 -2.30 -11.33
CA VAL A 127 8.00 -2.37 -10.26
C VAL A 127 9.17 -3.24 -10.70
N ARG A 128 10.38 -2.75 -10.39
CA ARG A 128 11.62 -3.50 -10.56
C ARG A 128 12.16 -3.79 -9.17
N LEU A 129 12.56 -5.03 -8.97
CA LEU A 129 13.09 -5.54 -7.70
C LEU A 129 14.48 -6.11 -7.98
N VAL A 130 15.38 -5.99 -7.01
CA VAL A 130 16.71 -6.61 -7.05
C VAL A 130 16.66 -7.83 -6.14
N PRO A 131 16.67 -9.06 -6.68
CA PRO A 131 16.64 -10.28 -5.88
C PRO A 131 17.76 -10.30 -4.83
N GLY A 132 17.42 -10.66 -3.59
CA GLY A 132 18.36 -10.80 -2.47
C GLY A 132 18.84 -9.49 -1.85
N SER A 133 18.43 -8.32 -2.38
CA SER A 133 18.89 -7.01 -1.90
C SER A 133 18.53 -6.72 -0.43
N HIS A 134 17.49 -7.35 0.12
CA HIS A 134 17.11 -7.23 1.53
C HIS A 134 18.16 -7.78 2.51
N ARG A 135 19.05 -8.67 2.05
CA ARG A 135 20.09 -9.30 2.88
C ARG A 135 21.30 -8.41 3.16
N HIS A 136 21.39 -7.26 2.49
CA HIS A 136 22.57 -6.38 2.54
C HIS A 136 22.38 -5.14 3.44
N GLY A 137 21.37 -5.16 4.32
CA GLY A 137 21.05 -4.00 5.17
C GLY A 137 20.54 -2.80 4.37
N ILE A 138 20.40 -1.65 5.02
CA ILE A 138 20.02 -0.41 4.34
C ILE A 138 21.26 0.15 3.63
N ALA A 139 21.22 0.19 2.30
CA ALA A 139 22.26 0.79 1.47
C ALA A 139 22.08 2.32 1.40
N ALA A 140 23.19 3.05 1.27
CA ALA A 140 23.14 4.49 1.04
C ALA A 140 22.43 4.79 -0.29
N MET A 141 21.40 5.65 -0.26
CA MET A 141 20.71 6.10 -1.46
C MET A 141 21.67 6.85 -2.39
N ARG A 142 21.55 6.58 -3.69
CA ARG A 142 22.17 7.38 -4.75
C ARG A 142 21.07 7.93 -5.64
N ASP A 143 21.31 9.11 -6.20
CA ASP A 143 20.41 9.71 -7.17
C ASP A 143 20.25 8.80 -8.40
N ASN A 144 19.06 8.76 -8.98
CA ASN A 144 18.76 7.94 -10.15
C ASN A 144 18.78 8.81 -11.41
N THR A 145 19.56 8.36 -12.40
CA THR A 145 19.82 9.04 -13.67
C THR A 145 19.18 8.32 -14.88
N SER A 146 18.23 7.42 -14.66
CA SER A 146 17.60 6.60 -15.71
C SER A 146 16.55 7.34 -16.55
N PRO A 147 16.46 7.11 -17.87
CA PRO A 147 15.47 7.74 -18.75
C PRO A 147 14.11 7.01 -18.86
N HIS A 148 13.78 6.03 -18.00
CA HIS A 148 12.60 5.16 -18.15
C HIS A 148 11.52 5.31 -17.03
N ARG A 149 10.22 5.21 -17.37
CA ARG A 149 9.00 5.42 -16.50
C ARG A 149 8.54 4.16 -15.73
N ARG A 150 7.65 4.31 -14.71
CA ARG A 150 6.89 3.25 -13.96
C ARG A 150 5.61 3.64 -13.16
N CYS A 151 4.67 2.74 -12.79
CA CYS A 151 3.39 2.88 -11.99
C CYS A 151 3.14 1.76 -10.91
N GLY A 152 2.34 1.99 -9.83
CA GLY A 152 1.94 0.96 -8.83
C GLY A 152 1.03 1.33 -7.63
N LEU A 153 0.78 0.44 -6.65
CA LEU A 153 0.14 0.75 -5.34
C LEU A 153 0.93 0.09 -4.20
N THR A 154 1.26 0.84 -3.15
CA THR A 154 1.91 0.29 -1.95
C THR A 154 0.92 0.19 -0.79
N ILE A 155 0.85 -0.99 -0.18
CA ILE A 155 0.09 -1.27 1.05
C ILE A 155 1.11 -1.74 2.07
N ARG A 156 1.11 -1.21 3.29
CA ARG A 156 2.14 -1.56 4.29
C ARG A 156 1.51 -2.24 5.48
N TYR A 157 1.47 -3.57 5.42
CA TYR A 157 1.07 -4.39 6.58
C TYR A 157 2.24 -4.54 7.55
N ILE A 158 1.94 -4.45 8.84
CA ILE A 158 2.88 -4.65 9.95
C ILE A 158 2.26 -5.62 10.97
N PRO A 159 3.07 -6.42 11.70
CA PRO A 159 2.61 -7.10 12.90
C PRO A 159 2.10 -6.08 13.93
N THR A 160 1.04 -6.38 14.67
CA THR A 160 0.52 -5.44 15.70
C THR A 160 1.48 -5.25 16.89
N SER A 161 2.52 -6.08 17.00
CA SER A 161 3.64 -5.93 17.93
C SER A 161 4.73 -4.95 17.46
N THR A 162 4.71 -4.53 16.19
CA THR A 162 5.64 -3.52 15.66
C THR A 162 5.20 -2.13 16.09
N ARG A 163 6.09 -1.37 16.71
CA ARG A 163 5.78 -0.01 17.19
C ARG A 163 5.96 1.00 16.07
N ILE A 164 4.98 1.88 15.91
CA ILE A 164 5.12 3.13 15.15
C ILE A 164 5.79 4.14 16.08
N THR A 165 6.97 4.65 15.71
CA THR A 165 7.78 5.54 16.55
C THR A 165 7.57 7.02 16.24
N ASP A 166 6.70 7.33 15.29
CA ASP A 166 6.27 8.70 15.01
C ASP A 166 5.53 9.28 16.24
N PRO A 167 5.80 10.53 16.64
CA PRO A 167 5.11 11.16 17.76
C PRO A 167 3.63 11.47 17.48
N GLU A 168 3.16 11.42 16.23
CA GLU A 168 1.74 11.57 15.91
C GLU A 168 0.94 10.32 16.32
N GLU A 169 0.10 10.45 17.35
CA GLU A 169 -0.76 9.37 17.84
C GLU A 169 -2.26 9.75 17.78
N PRO A 170 -3.14 8.89 17.25
CA PRO A 170 -2.83 7.73 16.41
C PRO A 170 -2.26 8.18 15.05
N PHE A 171 -1.29 7.43 14.52
CA PHE A 171 -0.71 7.74 13.22
C PHE A 171 -1.82 7.78 12.14
N PRO A 172 -1.83 8.74 11.20
CA PRO A 172 -2.97 9.01 10.31
C PRO A 172 -3.49 7.83 9.48
N SER A 173 -2.64 6.83 9.22
CA SER A 173 -2.99 5.64 8.43
C SER A 173 -2.94 4.34 9.23
N ALA A 174 -2.78 4.42 10.55
CA ALA A 174 -2.71 3.25 11.39
C ALA A 174 -4.11 2.64 11.59
N PHE A 175 -4.35 1.47 11.00
CA PHE A 175 -5.60 0.72 11.19
C PHE A 175 -5.32 -0.67 11.73
N HIS A 176 -6.06 -1.08 12.76
CA HIS A 176 -6.09 -2.48 13.17
C HIS A 176 -6.94 -3.29 12.19
N LEU A 177 -6.37 -4.34 11.59
CA LEU A 177 -7.05 -5.11 10.56
C LEU A 177 -7.53 -6.47 11.08
N GLN A 178 -6.65 -7.23 11.74
CA GLN A 178 -6.89 -8.62 12.15
C GLN A 178 -6.17 -8.95 13.46
N GLY A 179 -6.78 -9.83 14.26
CA GLY A 179 -6.15 -10.40 15.46
C GLY A 179 -6.19 -9.49 16.69
N SER A 180 -5.13 -9.55 17.49
CA SER A 180 -4.97 -8.79 18.72
C SER A 180 -4.37 -7.40 18.44
N PRO A 181 -4.86 -6.33 19.07
CA PRO A 181 -4.46 -4.95 18.74
C PRO A 181 -3.00 -4.62 19.06
N GLY A 182 -2.33 -5.37 19.95
CA GLY A 182 -0.90 -5.18 20.18
C GLY A 182 -0.55 -3.82 20.82
N VAL A 183 0.46 -3.12 20.28
CA VAL A 183 1.17 -2.04 21.01
C VAL A 183 0.86 -0.61 20.56
N ASN A 184 0.10 -0.42 19.48
CA ASN A 184 -0.18 0.91 18.92
C ASN A 184 -1.63 1.34 19.21
N GLN A 185 -1.88 2.65 19.07
CA GLN A 185 -3.22 3.21 18.91
C GLN A 185 -3.59 3.22 17.43
N TYR A 186 -4.87 2.94 17.11
CA TYR A 186 -5.35 2.86 15.74
C TYR A 186 -6.51 3.83 15.50
N GLN A 187 -6.61 4.29 14.26
CA GLN A 187 -7.76 5.05 13.79
C GLN A 187 -9.03 4.19 13.88
N PRO A 188 -10.18 4.79 14.25
CA PRO A 188 -11.45 4.11 14.14
C PRO A 188 -11.76 3.81 12.67
N ARG A 189 -12.52 2.74 12.41
CA ARG A 189 -13.00 2.47 11.05
C ARG A 189 -14.01 3.56 10.65
N PRO A 190 -13.81 4.26 9.53
CA PRO A 190 -14.74 5.30 9.09
C PRO A 190 -16.09 4.67 8.68
N SER A 191 -17.17 5.40 8.92
CA SER A 191 -18.50 5.04 8.45
C SER A 191 -18.77 5.64 7.06
N TYR A 192 -19.56 4.95 6.25
CA TYR A 192 -19.99 5.48 4.96
C TYR A 192 -20.91 6.70 5.13
N VAL A 193 -20.71 7.70 4.29
CA VAL A 193 -21.51 8.92 4.23
C VAL A 193 -21.74 9.24 2.77
N GLU A 194 -22.99 9.13 2.33
CA GLU A 194 -23.38 9.37 0.94
C GLU A 194 -22.98 10.78 0.49
N GLY A 195 -22.44 10.89 -0.74
CA GLY A 195 -21.98 12.15 -1.31
C GLY A 195 -20.64 12.66 -0.77
N ARG A 196 -20.17 12.15 0.37
CA ARG A 196 -18.83 12.44 0.91
C ARG A 196 -17.79 11.39 0.52
N HIS A 197 -18.16 10.11 0.60
CA HIS A 197 -17.26 8.99 0.34
C HIS A 197 -17.54 8.36 -1.03
N TYR A 198 -16.55 7.63 -1.56
CA TYR A 198 -16.74 6.88 -2.79
C TYR A 198 -17.83 5.81 -2.60
N PRO A 199 -18.82 5.69 -3.51
CA PRO A 199 -19.82 4.63 -3.43
C PRO A 199 -19.20 3.30 -3.88
N TYR A 200 -19.47 2.24 -3.12
CA TYR A 200 -18.97 0.89 -3.39
C TYR A 200 -20.00 -0.16 -2.96
N ASP A 201 -19.85 -1.40 -3.45
CA ASP A 201 -20.78 -2.46 -3.11
C ASP A 201 -20.77 -2.79 -1.60
N GLY A 202 -21.96 -2.88 -1.00
CA GLY A 202 -22.10 -3.05 0.45
C GLY A 202 -21.89 -1.78 1.29
N ALA A 203 -21.80 -0.60 0.66
CA ALA A 203 -21.87 0.68 1.39
C ALA A 203 -23.30 0.89 1.93
N SER A 204 -23.48 0.75 3.25
CA SER A 204 -24.73 1.10 3.96
C SER A 204 -24.54 2.40 4.75
N ALA A 205 -25.53 3.30 4.67
CA ALA A 205 -25.62 4.50 5.51
C ALA A 205 -26.04 4.17 6.95
#